data_AF-A0A7W0RCJ7-F1
#
_entry.id   AF-A0A7W0RCJ7-F1
#
_cell.length_a   1.000
_cell.length_b   1.000
_cell.length_c   1.000
_cell.angle_alpha   90.00
_cell.angle_beta   90.00
_cell.angle_gamma   90.00
#
_symmetry.space_group_name_H-M   'P 1'
#
loop_
_entity.id
_entity.type
_entity.pdbx_description
1 polymer ?
#
loop_
_entity_poly.entity_id
_entity_poly.type
_entity_poly.pdbx_seq_one_letter_code
_entity_poly.pdbx_strand_id
1 'polypeptide(L)'
;MAEDPTQARFPDLEQGDGGYESWYLKACSPEEPIGVWIRYTTHKRRGEPARGSLWFTLFDTRAEGPYAAKVTPPAEQLGAPQGEWVHIGDSLLRAGRASGSALEASWDLHFEGTGEPLWHLPRSWMYRAPLPKTKLLTPEPEATFSGTVRAGGRELELRDWPGMVGHNWGAQHAERWIWMHGTGFDGRGGDTWLDA
;
A
#
# COMPACT_ATOMS: atom_id res chain seq x y z
N MET A 1 -6.82 -5.39 23.92
CA MET A 1 -6.58 -4.14 23.18
C MET A 1 -6.92 -4.41 21.72
N ALA A 2 -7.57 -3.46 21.05
CA ALA A 2 -7.81 -3.56 19.61
C ALA A 2 -6.46 -3.50 18.88
N GLU A 3 -6.34 -4.23 17.77
CA GLU A 3 -5.13 -4.21 16.96
C GLU A 3 -5.09 -2.88 16.19
N ASP A 4 -3.97 -2.15 16.22
CA ASP A 4 -3.83 -0.94 15.40
C ASP A 4 -3.67 -1.36 13.92
N PRO A 5 -4.61 -1.00 13.03
CA PRO A 5 -4.58 -1.41 11.62
C PRO A 5 -3.37 -0.86 10.86
N THR A 6 -2.77 0.23 11.33
CA THR A 6 -1.69 0.94 10.64
C THR A 6 -0.30 0.68 11.22
N GLN A 7 -0.23 0.03 12.39
CA GLN A 7 1.03 -0.23 13.09
C GLN A 7 1.97 -1.12 12.26
N ALA A 8 3.20 -0.66 12.08
CA ALA A 8 4.29 -1.42 11.49
C ALA A 8 4.71 -2.61 12.35
N ARG A 9 4.92 -3.77 11.72
CA ARG A 9 5.31 -5.04 12.36
C ARG A 9 6.78 -5.39 12.14
N PHE A 10 7.37 -4.93 11.05
CA PHE A 10 8.75 -5.20 10.69
C PHE A 10 9.79 -4.70 11.72
N PRO A 11 9.55 -3.63 12.51
CA PRO A 11 10.48 -3.23 13.57
C PRO A 11 10.63 -4.28 14.67
N ASP A 12 9.60 -5.11 14.88
CA ASP A 12 9.58 -6.15 15.92
C ASP A 12 10.24 -7.46 15.46
N LEU A 13 10.72 -7.56 14.21
CA LEU A 13 11.35 -8.77 13.68
C LEU A 13 12.82 -8.89 14.12
N GLU A 14 13.16 -9.95 14.84
CA GLU A 14 14.51 -10.21 15.32
C GLU A 14 15.44 -10.72 14.21
N GLN A 15 16.75 -10.73 14.42
CA GLN A 15 17.73 -11.17 13.39
C GLN A 15 17.44 -12.58 12.84
N GLY A 16 16.96 -13.51 13.68
CA GLY A 16 16.62 -14.88 13.28
C GLY A 16 15.32 -14.99 12.47
N ASP A 17 14.49 -13.94 12.45
CA ASP A 17 13.19 -13.94 11.81
C ASP A 17 13.26 -13.71 10.31
N GLY A 18 12.28 -14.27 9.61
CA GLY A 18 12.01 -13.99 8.21
C GLY A 18 10.58 -13.50 8.07
N GLY A 19 10.36 -12.55 7.16
CA GLY A 19 9.02 -12.02 6.95
C GLY A 19 8.98 -10.92 5.91
N TYR A 20 7.77 -10.44 5.70
CA TYR A 20 7.48 -9.30 4.86
C TYR A 20 6.35 -8.49 5.46
N GLU A 21 6.29 -7.24 5.05
CA GLU A 21 5.19 -6.33 5.35
C GLU A 21 5.05 -5.38 4.17
N SER A 22 3.82 -5.01 3.82
CA SER A 22 3.59 -3.99 2.82
C SER A 22 2.35 -3.17 3.10
N TRP A 23 2.48 -1.88 2.81
CA TRP A 23 1.35 -1.00 2.56
C TRP A 23 1.26 -0.72 1.07
N TYR A 24 0.05 -0.69 0.55
CA TYR A 24 -0.18 -0.38 -0.85
C TYR A 24 -1.38 0.54 -1.01
N LEU A 25 -1.27 1.43 -1.99
CA LEU A 25 -2.29 2.39 -2.34
C LEU A 25 -2.75 2.09 -3.76
N LYS A 26 -4.05 2.21 -3.99
CA LYS A 26 -4.66 2.13 -5.32
C LYS A 26 -5.60 3.30 -5.48
N ALA A 27 -5.49 4.04 -6.58
CA ALA A 27 -6.42 5.10 -6.92
C ALA A 27 -6.74 5.04 -8.42
N CYS A 28 -8.01 5.25 -8.78
CA CYS A 28 -8.47 5.25 -10.18
C CYS A 28 -9.10 6.59 -10.51
N SER A 29 -8.88 7.07 -11.74
CA SER A 29 -9.59 8.27 -12.20
C SER A 29 -11.09 7.99 -12.29
N PRO A 30 -11.94 8.91 -11.81
CA PRO A 30 -13.39 8.79 -11.99
C PRO A 30 -13.84 9.06 -13.43
N GLU A 31 -13.00 9.73 -14.24
CA GLU A 31 -13.36 10.23 -15.58
C GLU A 31 -12.59 9.55 -16.71
N GLU A 32 -11.44 8.95 -16.40
CA GLU A 32 -10.48 8.47 -17.39
C GLU A 32 -10.11 7.01 -17.10
N PRO A 33 -9.76 6.19 -18.10
CA PRO A 33 -9.37 4.81 -17.88
C PRO A 33 -7.89 4.70 -17.44
N ILE A 34 -7.57 5.40 -16.35
CA ILE A 34 -6.24 5.52 -15.73
C ILE A 34 -6.32 5.10 -14.25
N GLY A 35 -5.31 4.39 -13.77
CA GLY A 35 -5.14 4.11 -12.34
C GLY A 35 -3.68 4.08 -11.92
N VAL A 36 -3.44 4.30 -10.64
CA VAL A 36 -2.11 4.18 -10.03
C VAL A 36 -2.13 3.16 -8.91
N TRP A 37 -1.01 2.43 -8.79
CA TRP A 37 -0.74 1.53 -7.68
C TRP A 37 0.65 1.80 -7.13
N ILE A 38 0.74 2.00 -5.82
CA ILE A 38 1.98 2.33 -5.12
C ILE A 38 2.14 1.31 -3.99
N ARG A 39 3.33 0.75 -3.80
CA ARG A 39 3.58 -0.19 -2.70
C ARG A 39 4.90 0.08 -1.99
N TYR A 40 4.81 0.17 -0.67
CA TYR A 40 5.91 0.20 0.26
C TYR A 40 6.07 -1.21 0.82
N THR A 41 7.18 -1.88 0.50
CA THR A 41 7.42 -3.27 0.91
C THR A 41 8.66 -3.37 1.78
N THR A 42 8.49 -3.88 3.00
CA THR A 42 9.59 -4.39 3.81
C THR A 42 9.75 -5.88 3.57
N HIS A 43 10.98 -6.32 3.32
CA HIS A 43 11.33 -7.73 3.24
C HIS A 43 12.52 -8.03 4.14
N LYS A 44 12.41 -9.07 4.97
CA LYS A 44 13.47 -9.51 5.87
C LYS A 44 13.79 -10.99 5.63
N ARG A 45 15.02 -11.26 5.23
CA ARG A 45 15.58 -12.62 5.21
C ARG A 45 16.16 -12.95 6.57
N ARG A 46 16.07 -14.22 6.95
CA ARG A 46 16.70 -14.71 8.19
C ARG A 46 18.20 -14.44 8.16
N GLY A 47 18.72 -13.87 9.24
CA GLY A 47 20.14 -13.51 9.36
C GLY A 47 20.52 -12.19 8.69
N GLU A 48 19.62 -11.56 7.93
CA GLU A 48 19.88 -10.29 7.23
C GLU A 48 19.06 -9.13 7.83
N PRO A 49 19.53 -7.88 7.68
CA PRO A 49 18.72 -6.69 7.93
C PRO A 49 17.46 -6.68 7.05
N ALA A 50 16.38 -6.08 7.56
CA ALA A 50 15.20 -5.81 6.74
C ALA A 50 15.54 -4.77 5.66
N ARG A 51 14.91 -4.89 4.49
CA ARG A 51 15.09 -3.97 3.36
C ARG A 51 13.76 -3.44 2.86
N GLY A 52 13.69 -2.13 2.67
CA GLY A 52 12.56 -1.44 2.06
C GLY A 52 12.67 -1.44 0.52
N SER A 53 11.54 -1.61 -0.16
CA SER A 53 11.41 -1.39 -1.60
C SER A 53 10.15 -0.60 -1.89
N LEU A 54 10.26 0.32 -2.84
CA LEU A 54 9.15 1.07 -3.36
C LEU A 54 8.79 0.53 -4.74
N TRP A 55 7.50 0.40 -4.98
CA TRP A 55 6.93 0.03 -6.27
C TRP A 55 5.93 1.09 -6.69
N PHE A 56 5.94 1.40 -7.97
CA PHE A 56 4.95 2.26 -8.60
C PHE A 56 4.47 1.58 -9.88
N THR A 57 3.18 1.66 -10.18
CA THR A 57 2.61 1.27 -11.47
C THR A 57 1.53 2.24 -11.87
N LEU A 58 1.63 2.73 -13.11
CA LEU A 58 0.61 3.52 -13.78
C LEU A 58 -0.04 2.64 -14.84
N PHE A 59 -1.35 2.46 -14.72
CA PHE A 59 -2.20 1.79 -15.68
C PHE A 59 -2.90 2.85 -16.53
N ASP A 60 -2.81 2.73 -17.85
CA ASP A 60 -3.57 3.53 -18.81
C ASP A 60 -3.94 2.63 -19.98
N THR A 61 -5.23 2.44 -20.21
CA THR A 61 -5.72 1.55 -21.28
C THR A 61 -5.36 2.03 -22.69
N ARG A 62 -4.92 3.28 -22.83
CA ARG A 62 -4.49 3.87 -24.11
C ARG A 62 -2.99 3.69 -24.37
N ALA A 63 -2.23 3.25 -23.37
CA ALA A 63 -0.80 2.94 -23.51
C ALA A 63 -0.60 1.49 -23.99
N GLU A 64 0.58 1.19 -24.55
CA GLU A 64 0.94 -0.18 -24.97
C GLU A 64 0.99 -1.16 -23.79
N GLY A 65 1.32 -0.66 -22.60
CA GLY A 65 1.37 -1.43 -21.37
C GLY A 65 1.52 -0.53 -20.13
N PRO A 66 1.47 -1.11 -18.92
CA PRO A 66 1.64 -0.36 -17.70
C PRO A 66 3.07 0.20 -17.59
N TYR A 67 3.20 1.45 -17.14
CA TYR A 67 4.48 1.98 -16.72
C TYR A 67 4.75 1.51 -15.29
N ALA A 68 5.86 0.80 -15.06
CA ALA A 68 6.22 0.28 -13.74
C ALA A 68 7.63 0.68 -13.34
N ALA A 69 7.81 1.05 -12.07
CA ALA A 69 9.10 1.37 -11.50
C ALA A 69 9.27 0.72 -10.14
N LYS A 70 10.52 0.34 -9.83
CA LYS A 70 10.89 -0.23 -8.54
C LYS A 70 12.26 0.27 -8.12
N VAL A 71 12.38 0.69 -6.86
CA VAL A 71 13.68 0.99 -6.22
C VAL A 71 13.79 0.27 -4.88
N THR A 72 15.02 -0.11 -4.52
CA THR A 72 15.36 -0.69 -3.21
C THR A 72 16.54 0.11 -2.66
N PRO A 73 16.31 1.14 -1.82
CA PRO A 73 17.38 1.90 -1.18
C PRO A 73 18.27 1.04 -0.25
N PRO A 74 19.36 1.61 0.29
CA PRO A 74 20.14 1.00 1.37
C PRO A 74 19.28 0.60 2.57
N ALA A 75 19.66 -0.47 3.25
CA ALA A 75 18.85 -1.06 4.32
C ALA A 75 18.64 -0.10 5.52
N GLU A 76 19.60 0.79 5.74
CA GLU A 76 19.62 1.77 6.83
C GLU A 76 18.59 2.89 6.63
N GLN A 77 18.02 3.01 5.42
CA GLN A 77 16.99 3.99 5.09
C GLN A 77 15.57 3.43 5.22
N LEU A 78 15.41 2.27 5.85
CA LEU A 78 14.12 1.71 6.23
C LEU A 78 13.82 2.07 7.70
N GLY A 79 12.63 2.60 7.96
CA GLY A 79 12.16 2.86 9.33
C GLY A 79 10.65 3.02 9.42
N ALA A 80 10.15 3.10 10.65
CA ALA A 80 8.78 3.48 10.97
C ALA A 80 8.85 4.49 12.14
N PRO A 81 9.27 5.74 11.87
CA PRO A 81 9.38 6.77 12.91
C PRO A 81 7.99 7.11 13.47
N GLN A 82 7.96 7.76 14.63
CA GLN A 82 6.70 8.14 15.27
C GLN A 82 5.85 9.00 14.33
N GLY A 83 4.61 8.56 14.09
CA GLY A 83 3.66 9.26 13.21
C GLY A 83 3.72 8.84 11.74
N GLU A 84 4.59 7.91 11.38
CA GLU A 84 4.65 7.29 10.05
C GLU A 84 4.37 5.80 10.13
N TRP A 85 3.69 5.28 9.11
CA TRP A 85 3.45 3.84 8.97
C TRP A 85 4.71 3.17 8.44
N VAL A 86 5.37 3.81 7.47
CA VAL A 86 6.64 3.32 6.90
C VAL A 86 7.42 4.44 6.20
N HIS A 87 8.74 4.40 6.32
CA HIS A 87 9.71 5.28 5.69
C HIS A 87 10.75 4.45 4.94
N ILE A 88 10.96 4.72 3.64
CA ILE A 88 11.90 4.00 2.76
C ILE A 88 12.64 5.01 1.87
N GLY A 89 13.94 5.19 2.08
CA GLY A 89 14.68 6.24 1.38
C GLY A 89 14.16 7.62 1.79
N ASP A 90 13.84 8.48 0.83
CA ASP A 90 13.17 9.78 1.08
C ASP A 90 11.63 9.68 0.99
N SER A 91 11.08 8.47 0.97
CA SER A 91 9.65 8.22 0.77
C SER A 91 8.98 7.82 2.09
N LEU A 92 7.77 8.32 2.32
CA LEU A 92 7.00 8.03 3.52
C LEU A 92 5.56 7.69 3.19
N LEU A 93 4.94 6.93 4.09
CA LEU A 93 3.51 6.76 4.18
C LEU A 93 3.08 6.97 5.62
N ARG A 94 2.05 7.78 5.81
CA ARG A 94 1.41 8.04 7.10
C ARG A 94 -0.06 8.31 6.90
N ALA A 95 -0.79 8.50 8.00
CA ALA A 95 -2.19 8.92 7.96
C ALA A 95 -2.35 10.16 7.07
N GLY A 96 -3.15 10.00 6.01
CA GLY A 96 -3.50 11.02 5.04
C GLY A 96 -2.41 11.55 4.12
N ARG A 97 -1.21 10.96 4.10
CA ARG A 97 -0.14 11.39 3.19
C ARG A 97 0.74 10.24 2.71
N ALA A 98 1.00 10.21 1.41
CA ALA A 98 1.99 9.35 0.77
C ALA A 98 2.88 10.20 -0.14
N SER A 99 4.18 10.17 0.07
CA SER A 99 5.15 10.83 -0.82
C SER A 99 6.33 9.94 -1.09
N GLY A 100 6.91 10.05 -2.28
CA GLY A 100 8.07 9.25 -2.63
C GLY A 100 8.43 9.25 -4.10
N SER A 101 9.44 8.46 -4.43
CA SER A 101 9.87 8.24 -5.80
C SER A 101 10.46 6.85 -6.04
N ALA A 102 10.35 6.38 -7.28
CA ALA A 102 10.98 5.17 -7.77
C ALA A 102 11.43 5.41 -9.22
N LEU A 103 12.75 5.50 -9.43
CA LEU A 103 13.32 5.87 -10.74
C LEU A 103 12.73 7.20 -11.24
N GLU A 104 12.14 7.22 -12.45
CA GLU A 104 11.49 8.41 -13.01
C GLU A 104 10.05 8.62 -12.54
N ALA A 105 9.52 7.74 -11.67
CA ALA A 105 8.22 7.95 -11.03
C ALA A 105 8.35 8.71 -9.72
N SER A 106 7.45 9.64 -9.46
CA SER A 106 7.31 10.32 -8.16
C SER A 106 5.86 10.60 -7.82
N TRP A 107 5.53 10.64 -6.53
CA TRP A 107 4.20 10.97 -6.04
C TRP A 107 4.28 11.86 -4.80
N ASP A 108 3.33 12.78 -4.68
CA ASP A 108 3.02 13.51 -3.45
C ASP A 108 1.50 13.60 -3.37
N LEU A 109 0.92 12.77 -2.51
CA LEU A 109 -0.51 12.50 -2.43
C LEU A 109 -0.99 12.74 -1.01
N HIS A 110 -2.14 13.39 -0.93
CA HIS A 110 -3.00 13.38 0.24
C HIS A 110 -4.12 12.38 0.01
N PHE A 111 -4.57 11.75 1.08
CA PHE A 111 -5.74 10.90 1.03
C PHE A 111 -6.58 11.06 2.27
N GLU A 112 -7.88 10.86 2.12
CA GLU A 112 -8.84 10.87 3.21
C GLU A 112 -9.66 9.60 3.11
N GLY A 113 -9.71 8.84 4.19
CA GLY A 113 -10.59 7.68 4.31
C GLY A 113 -11.81 8.01 5.17
N THR A 114 -12.97 7.50 4.76
CA THR A 114 -14.27 7.76 5.39
C THR A 114 -14.87 6.53 6.06
N GLY A 115 -14.31 5.36 5.78
CA GLY A 115 -14.80 4.07 6.27
C GLY A 115 -14.03 3.52 7.48
N GLU A 116 -14.66 2.60 8.20
CA GLU A 116 -13.97 1.80 9.21
C GLU A 116 -12.98 0.83 8.55
N PRO A 117 -11.81 0.54 9.16
CA PRO A 117 -10.87 -0.44 8.65
C PRO A 117 -11.52 -1.80 8.39
N LEU A 118 -11.26 -2.37 7.22
CA LEU A 118 -11.72 -3.72 6.90
C LEU A 118 -10.75 -4.76 7.45
N TRP A 119 -11.26 -5.63 8.33
CA TRP A 119 -10.55 -6.77 8.87
C TRP A 119 -10.93 -8.04 8.09
N HIS A 120 -10.04 -8.50 7.20
CA HIS A 120 -10.27 -9.68 6.35
C HIS A 120 -10.34 -11.01 7.12
N LEU A 121 -9.62 -11.15 8.23
CA LEU A 121 -9.71 -12.32 9.10
C LEU A 121 -10.87 -12.19 10.09
N PRO A 122 -11.69 -13.24 10.27
CA PRO A 122 -12.96 -13.15 11.02
C PRO A 122 -12.79 -13.00 12.53
N ARG A 123 -11.58 -13.17 13.07
CA ARG A 123 -11.31 -13.15 14.51
C ARG A 123 -10.05 -12.35 14.80
N SER A 124 -10.14 -11.42 15.74
CA SER A 124 -9.03 -10.53 16.11
C SER A 124 -7.78 -11.27 16.57
N TRP A 125 -7.92 -12.43 17.24
CA TRP A 125 -6.78 -13.23 17.68
C TRP A 125 -5.93 -13.77 16.51
N MET A 126 -6.50 -13.90 15.30
CA MET A 126 -5.78 -14.41 14.12
C MET A 126 -4.69 -13.45 13.62
N TYR A 127 -4.81 -12.15 13.92
CA TYR A 127 -3.78 -11.15 13.57
C TYR A 127 -2.54 -11.25 14.45
N ARG A 128 -2.70 -11.79 15.67
CA ARG A 128 -1.60 -12.02 16.63
C ARG A 128 -1.05 -13.44 16.60
N ALA A 129 -1.81 -14.39 16.05
CA ALA A 129 -1.43 -15.78 16.03
C ALA A 129 -0.35 -16.08 14.95
N PRO A 130 0.47 -17.14 15.13
CA PRO A 130 1.40 -17.60 14.10
C PRO A 130 0.70 -18.03 12.80
N LEU A 131 -0.54 -18.50 12.91
CA LEU A 131 -1.40 -18.89 11.78
C LEU A 131 -2.65 -17.99 11.76
N PRO A 132 -3.04 -17.46 10.58
CA PRO A 132 -2.43 -17.64 9.26
C PRO A 132 -1.06 -16.94 9.12
N LYS A 133 -0.21 -17.45 8.21
CA LYS A 133 1.16 -16.94 8.02
C LYS A 133 1.22 -15.63 7.24
N THR A 134 0.14 -15.29 6.54
CA THR A 134 -0.12 -13.98 5.94
C THR A 134 -1.35 -13.40 6.63
N LYS A 135 -1.23 -12.15 7.04
CA LYS A 135 -2.29 -11.31 7.58
C LYS A 135 -2.50 -10.19 6.57
N LEU A 136 -3.76 -9.81 6.40
CA LEU A 136 -4.15 -8.72 5.55
C LEU A 136 -5.33 -8.00 6.20
N LEU A 137 -5.33 -6.69 6.10
CA LEU A 137 -6.42 -5.79 6.47
C LEU A 137 -6.33 -4.57 5.55
N THR A 138 -7.38 -3.76 5.53
CA THR A 138 -7.41 -2.56 4.71
C THR A 138 -7.69 -1.38 5.62
N PRO A 139 -6.66 -0.58 5.98
CA PRO A 139 -6.88 0.54 6.90
C PRO A 139 -7.88 1.56 6.37
N GLU A 140 -7.82 1.83 5.06
CA GLU A 140 -8.68 2.78 4.37
C GLU A 140 -9.34 2.08 3.18
N PRO A 141 -10.46 1.35 3.35
CA PRO A 141 -11.07 0.58 2.26
C PRO A 141 -11.79 1.47 1.23
N GLU A 142 -12.16 2.66 1.67
CA GLU A 142 -12.76 3.73 0.88
C GLU A 142 -11.99 5.02 1.16
N ALA A 143 -11.14 5.40 0.20
CA ALA A 143 -10.36 6.63 0.29
C ALA A 143 -10.45 7.45 -0.99
N THR A 144 -10.33 8.77 -0.85
CA THR A 144 -10.18 9.71 -1.97
C THR A 144 -8.77 10.27 -1.99
N PHE A 145 -8.15 10.32 -3.16
CA PHE A 145 -6.77 10.74 -3.35
C PHE A 145 -6.68 12.03 -4.16
N SER A 146 -5.90 12.98 -3.64
CA SER A 146 -5.63 14.27 -4.30
C SER A 146 -4.14 14.60 -4.23
N GLY A 147 -3.58 15.16 -5.30
CA GLY A 147 -2.16 15.48 -5.37
C GLY A 147 -1.57 15.25 -6.75
N THR A 148 -0.28 14.91 -6.80
CA THR A 148 0.45 14.81 -8.07
C THR A 148 1.21 13.50 -8.19
N VAL A 149 1.16 12.91 -9.37
CA VAL A 149 1.98 11.78 -9.79
C VAL A 149 2.73 12.15 -11.07
N ARG A 150 4.02 11.86 -11.14
CA ARG A 150 4.80 11.92 -12.38
C ARG A 150 5.25 10.52 -12.72
N ALA A 151 4.99 10.05 -13.94
CA ALA A 151 5.41 8.75 -14.42
C ALA A 151 5.20 8.65 -15.94
N GLY A 152 6.03 7.86 -16.63
CA GLY A 152 5.89 7.65 -18.07
C GLY A 152 6.00 8.93 -18.90
N GLY A 153 6.86 9.87 -18.48
CA GLY A 153 7.08 11.15 -19.17
C GLY A 153 5.93 12.16 -19.06
N ARG A 154 4.93 11.91 -18.19
CA ARG A 154 3.81 12.82 -17.95
C ARG A 154 3.57 13.08 -16.47
N GLU A 155 2.88 14.18 -16.19
CA GLU A 155 2.35 14.55 -14.89
C GLU A 155 0.84 14.30 -14.87
N LEU A 156 0.34 13.74 -13.78
CA LEU A 156 -1.07 13.48 -13.50
C LEU A 156 -1.44 14.24 -12.24
N GLU A 157 -2.49 15.04 -12.33
CA GLU A 157 -3.13 15.64 -11.17
C GLU A 157 -4.28 14.74 -10.73
N LEU A 158 -4.18 14.22 -9.51
CA LEU A 158 -5.27 13.46 -8.89
C LEU A 158 -6.19 14.47 -8.22
N ARG A 159 -7.48 14.40 -8.56
CA ARG A 159 -8.55 15.20 -7.97
C ARG A 159 -9.64 14.25 -7.50
N ASP A 160 -9.62 13.96 -6.21
CA ASP A 160 -10.58 13.11 -5.51
C ASP A 160 -10.73 11.72 -6.15
N TRP A 161 -9.60 11.14 -6.59
CA TRP A 161 -9.60 9.81 -7.20
C TRP A 161 -10.01 8.76 -6.16
N PRO A 162 -11.08 7.98 -6.38
CA PRO A 162 -11.46 6.92 -5.46
C PRO A 162 -10.43 5.79 -5.44
N GLY A 163 -10.25 5.21 -4.26
CA GLY A 163 -9.18 4.26 -4.01
C GLY A 163 -9.24 3.57 -2.66
N MET A 164 -8.11 2.99 -2.27
CA MET A 164 -7.91 2.35 -0.97
C MET A 164 -6.45 2.41 -0.53
N VAL A 165 -6.24 2.21 0.77
CA VAL A 165 -4.95 1.83 1.34
C VAL A 165 -5.09 0.48 2.00
N GLY A 166 -4.25 -0.47 1.59
CA GLY A 166 -4.20 -1.83 2.12
C GLY A 166 -2.92 -2.09 2.91
N HIS A 167 -2.97 -3.06 3.83
CA HIS A 167 -1.87 -3.45 4.68
C HIS A 167 -1.80 -4.98 4.83
N ASN A 168 -0.66 -5.59 4.51
CA ASN A 168 -0.43 -7.01 4.74
C ASN A 168 0.95 -7.31 5.30
N TRP A 169 1.04 -8.37 6.10
CA TRP A 169 2.31 -8.82 6.67
C TRP A 169 2.31 -10.31 6.94
N GLY A 170 3.48 -10.90 7.08
CA GLY A 170 3.56 -12.32 7.34
C GLY A 170 4.96 -12.91 7.33
N ALA A 171 5.06 -14.14 7.80
CA ALA A 171 6.30 -14.92 7.75
C ALA A 171 6.50 -15.62 6.39
N GLN A 172 5.44 -15.74 5.58
CA GLN A 172 5.45 -16.39 4.27
C GLN A 172 4.47 -15.69 3.33
N HIS A 173 4.89 -15.42 2.10
CA HIS A 173 3.97 -14.98 1.05
C HIS A 173 2.99 -16.11 0.72
N ALA A 174 1.76 -15.74 0.35
CA ALA A 174 0.84 -16.69 -0.25
C ALA A 174 1.47 -17.30 -1.51
N GLU A 175 1.43 -18.63 -1.66
CA GLU A 175 1.98 -19.32 -2.85
C GLU A 175 1.30 -18.83 -4.13
N ARG A 176 -0.01 -18.57 -4.05
CA ARG A 176 -0.84 -17.99 -5.10
C ARG A 176 -1.85 -17.07 -4.46
N TRP A 177 -2.17 -15.99 -5.14
CA TRP A 177 -3.20 -15.06 -4.70
C TRP A 177 -3.82 -14.37 -5.90
N ILE A 178 -5.07 -13.99 -5.71
CA ILE A 178 -5.79 -13.03 -6.52
C ILE A 178 -6.23 -11.96 -5.52
N TRP A 179 -6.12 -10.70 -5.90
CA TRP A 179 -6.65 -9.59 -5.15
C TRP A 179 -7.51 -8.76 -6.09
N MET A 180 -8.62 -8.24 -5.57
CA MET A 180 -9.51 -7.36 -6.28
C MET A 180 -9.95 -6.23 -5.37
N HIS A 181 -9.80 -4.99 -5.85
CA HIS A 181 -10.48 -3.84 -5.29
C HIS A 181 -11.33 -3.14 -6.35
N GLY A 182 -12.60 -2.91 -6.04
CA GLY A 182 -13.57 -2.25 -6.92
C GLY A 182 -14.28 -1.11 -6.21
N THR A 183 -14.47 0.00 -6.91
CA THR A 183 -15.19 1.20 -6.45
C THR A 183 -15.98 1.79 -7.62
N GLY A 184 -16.91 2.71 -7.34
CA GLY A 184 -17.59 3.47 -8.39
C GLY A 184 -18.54 2.62 -9.24
N PHE A 185 -19.28 1.71 -8.61
CA PHE A 185 -20.23 0.84 -9.32
C PHE A 185 -21.45 1.63 -9.84
N ASP A 186 -21.78 1.43 -11.12
CA ASP A 186 -22.94 2.09 -11.75
C ASP A 186 -24.24 1.85 -10.97
N GLY A 187 -24.98 2.93 -10.71
CA GLY A 187 -26.25 2.89 -9.97
C GLY A 187 -26.11 2.59 -8.47
N ARG A 188 -24.88 2.64 -7.92
CA ARG A 188 -24.60 2.52 -6.49
C ARG A 188 -24.03 3.83 -5.93
N GLY A 189 -24.03 3.97 -4.61
CA GLY A 189 -23.39 5.10 -3.94
C GLY A 189 -21.86 5.03 -4.04
N GLY A 190 -21.19 6.18 -3.88
CA GLY A 190 -19.72 6.25 -3.85
C GLY A 190 -19.09 5.46 -2.69
N ASP A 191 -19.90 5.17 -1.67
CA ASP A 191 -19.61 4.33 -0.50
C ASP A 191 -19.65 2.82 -0.79
N THR A 192 -19.97 2.42 -2.04
CA THR A 192 -20.01 1.02 -2.43
C THR A 192 -18.66 0.59 -2.99
N TRP A 193 -18.00 -0.31 -2.27
CA TRP A 193 -16.71 -0.87 -2.65
C TRP A 193 -16.64 -2.39 -2.41
N LEU A 194 -15.67 -3.04 -3.05
CA LEU A 194 -15.31 -4.45 -2.87
C LEU A 194 -13.81 -4.55 -2.62
N ASP A 195 -13.40 -5.39 -1.66
CA ASP A 195 -12.00 -5.75 -1.42
C ASP A 195 -11.93 -7.25 -1.06
N ALA A 196 -11.25 -8.05 -1.89
CA ALA A 196 -11.22 -9.52 -1.80
C ALA A 196 -9.92 -10.16 -2.27
#